data_AF-A0A2P5CJI8-F1
#
_entry.id   AF-A0A2P5CJI8-F1
#
_cell.length_a   1.000
_cell.length_b   1.000
_cell.length_c   1.000
_cell.angle_alpha   90.00
_cell.angle_beta   90.00
_cell.angle_gamma   90.00
#
_symmetry.space_group_name_H-M   'P 1'
#
loop_
_entity.id
_entity.type
_entity.pdbx_description
1 polymer ?
#
loop_
_entity_poly.entity_id
_entity_poly.type
_entity_poly.pdbx_seq_one_letter_code
_entity_poly.pdbx_strand_id
1 'polypeptide(L)' 'RVLVDNGCAVDNLYYDAFKKMGLNESDLKPTITPLYGFTGDSLIPMGMIELMVNVGTYPRVSTIMT' A
#
# COMPACT_ATOMS: atom_id res chain seq x y z
N ARG A 1 -2.36 -11.20 -5.30
CA ARG A 1 -2.43 -11.85 -3.96
C ARG A 1 -2.20 -10.75 -2.95
N VAL A 2 -3.02 -10.66 -1.90
CA VAL A 2 -2.92 -9.63 -0.86
C VAL A 2 -2.56 -10.33 0.44
N LEU A 3 -1.64 -9.75 1.21
CA LEU A 3 -1.35 -10.19 2.57
C LEU A 3 -2.12 -9.25 3.51
N VAL A 4 -2.88 -9.82 4.44
CA VAL A 4 -3.57 -9.04 5.48
C VAL A 4 -2.84 -9.29 6.78
N ASP A 5 -2.15 -8.25 7.26
CA ASP A 5 -1.48 -8.26 8.56
C ASP A 5 -2.18 -7.29 9.50
N ASN A 6 -3.00 -7.84 10.42
CA ASN A 6 -3.72 -7.04 11.41
C ASN A 6 -2.81 -6.41 12.47
N GLY A 7 -1.53 -6.79 12.52
CA GLY A 7 -0.53 -6.16 13.36
C GLY A 7 0.09 -4.91 12.72
N CYS A 8 -0.03 -4.75 11.40
CA CYS A 8 0.56 -3.62 10.69
C CYS A 8 -0.33 -2.38 10.81
N ALA A 9 0.27 -1.22 11.09
CA ALA A 9 -0.44 0.05 11.17
C ALA A 9 -0.60 0.75 9.80
N VAL A 10 0.03 0.21 8.75
CA VAL A 10 0.09 0.82 7.42
C VAL A 10 -0.11 -0.21 6.32
N ASP A 11 -0.70 0.21 5.20
CA ASP A 11 -0.72 -0.58 3.98
C ASP A 11 0.58 -0.38 3.20
N ASN A 12 1.21 -1.49 2.79
CA ASN A 12 2.45 -1.45 2.01
C ASN A 12 2.29 -2.16 0.66
N LEU A 13 2.81 -1.54 -0.39
CA LEU A 13 2.79 -2.06 -1.74
C LEU A 13 4.22 -2.22 -2.26
N TYR A 14 4.61 -3.46 -2.54
CA TYR A 14 5.89 -3.73 -3.18
C TYR A 14 5.96 -3.11 -4.58
N TYR A 15 7.14 -2.60 -4.94
CA TYR A 15 7.37 -1.95 -6.22
C TYR A 15 7.02 -2.86 -7.42
N ASP A 16 7.31 -4.16 -7.35
CA ASP A 16 6.91 -5.10 -8.40
C ASP A 16 5.39 -5.20 -8.58
N ALA A 17 4.61 -5.11 -7.49
CA ALA A 17 3.16 -5.11 -7.56
C ALA A 17 2.65 -3.79 -8.14
N PHE A 18 3.21 -2.66 -7.70
CA PHE A 18 2.96 -1.33 -8.27
C PHE A 18 3.13 -1.31 -9.80
N LYS A 19 4.25 -1.85 -10.32
CA LYS A 19 4.49 -1.95 -11.76
C LYS A 19 3.51 -2.88 -12.47
N LYS A 20 3.17 -4.03 -11.87
CA LYS A 20 2.17 -4.97 -12.43
C LYS A 20 0.76 -4.40 -12.47
N MET A 21 0.46 -3.40 -11.64
CA MET A 21 -0.80 -2.66 -11.68
C MET A 21 -0.84 -1.58 -12.76
N GLY A 22 0.26 -1.36 -13.49
CA GLY A 22 0.34 -0.36 -14.56
C GLY A 22 0.54 1.08 -14.06
N LEU A 23 0.91 1.26 -12.79
CA LEU A 23 1.19 2.57 -12.21
C LEU A 23 2.60 3.06 -12.61
N ASN A 24 2.73 4.38 -12.70
CA ASN A 24 3.96 5.07 -13.09
C ASN A 24 4.57 5.78 -11.89
N GLU A 25 5.89 5.93 -11.87
CA GLU A 25 6.57 6.63 -10.77
C GLU A 25 6.11 8.08 -10.60
N SER A 26 5.56 8.70 -11.66
CA SER A 26 4.90 10.00 -11.59
C SER A 26 3.66 10.03 -10.69
N ASP A 27 3.05 8.87 -10.44
CA ASP A 27 1.88 8.71 -9.57
C ASP A 27 2.29 8.67 -8.09
N LEU A 28 3.59 8.49 -7.79
CA LEU A 28 4.11 8.53 -6.43
C LEU A 28 4.15 9.97 -5.90
N LYS A 29 3.48 10.17 -4.77
CA LYS A 29 3.65 11.37 -3.95
C LYS A 29 4.96 11.21 -3.14
N PRO A 30 5.88 12.19 -3.19
CA PRO A 30 7.10 12.15 -2.39
C PRO A 30 6.79 12.03 -0.90
N THR A 31 7.54 11.19 -0.19
CA THR A 31 7.45 11.07 1.26
C THR A 31 8.83 10.87 1.86
N ILE A 32 9.03 11.39 3.06
CA ILE A 32 10.27 11.23 3.84
C ILE A 32 10.00 10.56 5.19
N THR A 33 8.76 10.12 5.41
CA THR A 33 8.36 9.49 6.67
C THR A 33 8.88 8.06 6.70
N PRO A 34 9.78 7.71 7.62
CA PRO A 34 10.22 6.32 7.77
C PRO A 34 9.09 5.46 8.32
N LEU A 35 8.97 4.24 7.80
CA LEU A 35 8.17 3.17 8.36
C LEU A 35 9.02 2.37 9.33
N TYR A 36 8.52 2.14 10.54
CA TYR A 36 9.22 1.40 11.59
C TYR A 36 8.66 -0.01 11.71
N GLY A 37 9.56 -0.99 11.70
CA GLY A 37 9.25 -2.37 12.03
C GLY A 37 9.26 -2.60 13.54
N PHE A 38 8.67 -3.72 13.97
CA PHE A 38 8.62 -4.10 15.38
C PHE A 38 10.01 -4.32 16.00
N THR A 39 11.02 -4.65 15.19
CA THR A 39 12.42 -4.80 15.61
C THR A 39 13.14 -3.46 15.79
N GLY A 40 12.48 -2.33 15.52
CA GLY A 40 13.07 -1.00 15.53
C GLY A 40 13.78 -0.61 14.24
N ASP A 41 13.86 -1.53 13.27
CA ASP A 41 14.37 -1.23 11.93
C ASP A 41 13.47 -0.21 11.23
N SER A 42 14.07 0.65 10.41
CA SER A 42 13.34 1.65 9.64
C SER A 42 13.59 1.54 8.14
N LEU A 43 12.56 1.88 7.37
CA LEU A 43 12.53 1.88 5.92
C LEU A 43 11.99 3.22 5.46
N ILE A 44 12.70 3.90 4.57
CA ILE A 44 12.12 5.03 3.83
C ILE A 44 11.45 4.47 2.57
N PRO A 45 10.12 4.57 2.42
CA PRO A 45 9.45 4.10 1.22
C PRO A 45 9.76 5.00 0.02
N MET A 46 9.60 4.47 -1.20
CA MET A 46 9.83 5.25 -2.43
C MET A 46 8.86 6.42 -2.59
N GLY A 47 7.66 6.30 -2.02
CA GLY A 47 6.60 7.27 -2.14
C GLY A 47 5.30 6.73 -1.54
N MET A 48 4.25 7.54 -1.63
CA MET A 48 2.88 7.17 -1.27
C MET A 48 1.98 7.30 -2.49
N ILE A 49 0.94 6.49 -2.57
CA ILE A 49 -0.13 6.62 -3.56
C ILE A 49 -1.47 6.55 -2.85
N GLU A 50 -2.51 7.09 -3.49
CA GLU A 50 -3.89 6.79 -3.12
C GLU A 50 -4.40 5.70 -4.06
N LEU A 51 -4.97 4.64 -3.49
CA LEU A 51 -5.44 3.50 -4.25
C LEU A 51 -6.90 3.16 -3.90
N MET A 52 -7.76 3.07 -4.91
CA MET A 52 -9.11 2.53 -4.73
C MET A 52 -9.08 1.00 -4.72
N VAL A 53 -9.56 0.41 -3.62
CA VAL A 53 -9.61 -1.03 -3.39
C VAL A 53 -11.06 -1.47 -3.17
N ASN A 54 -11.47 -2.51 -3.88
CA ASN A 54 -12.76 -3.18 -3.66
C ASN A 54 -12.57 -4.37 -2.73
N VAL A 55 -13.30 -4.40 -1.63
CA VAL A 55 -13.27 -5.48 -0.63
C VAL A 55 -14.62 -6.18 -0.59
N GLY A 56 -14.59 -7.51 -0.61
CA GLY A 56 -15.76 -8.37 -0.54
C GLY A 56 -16.14 -9.01 -1.88
N THR A 57 -17.31 -9.65 -1.88
CA THR A 57 -17.85 -10.40 -3.02
C THR A 57 -19.31 -10.05 -3.23
N TYR A 58 -19.76 -9.99 -4.48
CA TYR A 58 -21.15 -9.62 -4.81
C TYR A 58 -22.19 -10.45 -4.01
N PRO A 59 -23.26 -9.82 -3.51
CA PRO A 59 -23.63 -8.39 -3.64
C PRO A 59 -22.96 -7.46 -2.62
N ARG A 60 -22.09 -7.97 -1.74
CA ARG A 60 -21.46 -7.21 -0.66
C ARG A 60 -20.03 -6.83 -1.03
N VAL A 61 -19.92 -5.74 -1.78
CA VAL A 61 -18.63 -5.11 -2.14
C VAL A 61 -18.59 -3.70 -1.57
N SER A 62 -17.45 -3.32 -1.00
CA SER A 62 -17.17 -1.96 -0.54
C SER A 62 -15.92 -1.42 -1.23
N THR A 63 -15.99 -0.19 -1.72
CA THR A 63 -14.83 0.51 -2.28
C THR A 63 -14.24 1.42 -1.21
N ILE A 64 -12.95 1.26 -0.94
CA ILE A 64 -12.20 2.03 0.06
C ILE A 64 -11.04 2.71 -0.67
N MET A 65 -10.80 3.98 -0.36
CA MET A 65 -9.58 4.68 -0.76
C MET A 65 -8.56 4.49 0.36
N THR A 66 -7.42 3.90 0.03
CA THR A 66 -6.28 3.70 0.95
C THR A 66 -5.11 4.57 0.53
#